data_AF-A0A1Q9R5X1-F1
#
_entry.id   AF-A0A1Q9R5X1-F1
#
_cell.length_a   1.000
_cell.length_b   1.000
_cell.length_c   1.000
_cell.angle_alpha   90.00
_cell.angle_beta   90.00
_cell.angle_gamma   90.00
#
_symmetry.space_group_name_H-M   'P 1'
#
loop_
_entity.id
_entity.type
_entity.pdbx_description
1 polymer ?
#
loop_
_entity_poly.entity_id
_entity_poly.type
_entity_poly.pdbx_seq_one_letter_code
_entity_poly.pdbx_strand_id
1 'polypeptide(L)' 'MAVITFVFKLKAKNGNGMNNVLQNGSDQRDAERKILEKYPGATILEVRRQ' A
#
# COMPACT_ATOMS: atom_id res chain seq x y z
N MET A 1 1.03 19.76 -3.88
CA MET A 1 0.51 18.50 -4.46
C MET A 1 -0.55 17.98 -3.52
N ALA A 2 -1.74 17.65 -4.01
CA ALA A 2 -2.80 17.09 -3.17
C ALA A 2 -2.42 15.66 -2.78
N VAL A 3 -2.52 15.33 -1.49
CA VAL A 3 -2.32 13.96 -1.01
C VAL A 3 -3.60 13.16 -1.24
N ILE A 4 -3.46 12.00 -1.84
CA ILE A 4 -4.55 11.05 -2.07
C ILE A 4 -4.34 9.89 -1.12
N THR A 5 -5.41 9.48 -0.45
CA THR A 5 -5.40 8.28 0.39
C THR A 5 -5.72 7.07 -0.46
N PHE A 6 -4.85 6.07 -0.36
CA PHE A 6 -5.04 4.78 -1.01
C PHE A 6 -5.15 3.69 0.05
N VAL A 7 -5.99 2.71 -0.24
CA VAL A 7 -6.23 1.53 0.57
C VAL A 7 -5.56 0.36 -0.12
N PHE A 8 -4.65 -0.30 0.59
CA PHE A 8 -3.87 -1.41 0.11
C PHE A 8 -4.32 -2.72 0.74
N LYS A 9 -4.33 -3.76 -0.07
CA LYS A 9 -4.35 -5.15 0.38
C LYS A 9 -2.99 -5.75 0.08
N LEU A 10 -2.27 -6.17 1.11
CA LEU A 10 -0.92 -6.70 1.01
C LEU A 10 -0.89 -8.14 1.52
N LYS A 11 0.04 -8.92 0.99
CA LYS A 11 0.46 -10.20 1.58
C LYS A 11 1.90 -10.06 2.04
N ALA A 12 2.12 -10.09 3.35
CA ALA A 12 3.46 -10.02 3.91
C ALA A 12 4.25 -11.31 3.59
N LYS A 13 5.59 -11.20 3.57
CA LYS A 13 6.50 -12.31 3.22
C LYS A 13 6.29 -13.57 4.07
N ASN A 14 5.90 -13.38 5.32
CA ASN A 14 5.57 -14.42 6.29
C ASN A 14 4.18 -15.07 6.07
N GLY A 15 3.51 -14.77 4.95
CA GLY A 15 2.21 -15.34 4.59
C GLY A 15 1.01 -14.63 5.22
N ASN A 16 1.24 -13.66 6.10
CA ASN A 16 0.16 -12.92 6.76
C ASN A 16 -0.50 -11.93 5.79
N GLY A 17 -1.82 -12.01 5.63
CA GLY A 17 -2.60 -11.10 4.80
C GLY A 17 -2.94 -9.83 5.57
N MET A 18 -2.60 -8.66 5.03
CA MET A 18 -2.94 -7.36 5.59
C MET A 18 -3.97 -6.69 4.66
N ASN A 19 -5.18 -6.51 5.16
CA ASN A 19 -6.26 -5.84 4.42
C ASN A 19 -6.43 -4.41 4.94
N ASN A 20 -6.95 -3.52 4.10
CA ASN A 20 -7.32 -2.14 4.47
C ASN A 20 -6.15 -1.30 4.99
N VAL A 21 -4.94 -1.50 4.46
CA VAL A 21 -3.77 -0.72 4.86
C VAL A 21 -3.80 0.64 4.18
N LEU A 22 -4.04 1.69 4.96
CA LEU A 22 -4.13 3.05 4.46
C LEU A 22 -2.72 3.63 4.25
N GLN A 23 -2.49 4.19 3.06
CA GLN A 23 -1.26 4.89 2.74
C GLN A 23 -1.56 6.10 1.86
N ASN A 24 -0.99 7.24 2.25
CA ASN A 24 -1.10 8.48 1.51
C ASN A 24 0.04 8.59 0.51
N GLY A 25 -0.29 9.06 -0.69
CA GLY A 25 0.70 9.42 -1.70
C GLY A 25 0.20 10.53 -2.62
N SER A 26 1.11 11.11 -3.38
CA SER A 26 0.77 12.08 -4.43
C SER A 26 0.02 11.41 -5.59
N ASP A 27 0.33 10.13 -5.82
CA ASP A 27 -0.23 9.26 -6.86
C ASP A 27 -0.09 7.80 -6.41
N GLN A 28 -0.66 6.87 -7.18
CA GLN A 28 -0.67 5.46 -6.82
C GLN A 28 0.75 4.90 -6.68
N ARG A 29 1.69 5.28 -7.57
CA ARG A 29 3.08 4.77 -7.53
C ARG A 29 3.83 5.28 -6.31
N ASP A 30 3.66 6.54 -5.94
CA ASP A 30 4.21 7.09 -4.70
C ASP A 30 3.66 6.35 -3.47
N ALA A 31 2.35 6.08 -3.43
CA ALA A 31 1.73 5.32 -2.35
C ALA A 31 2.20 3.85 -2.31
N GLU A 32 2.34 3.21 -3.47
CA GLU A 32 2.89 1.86 -3.64
C GLU A 32 4.35 1.78 -3.16
N ARG A 33 5.17 2.78 -3.50
CA ARG A 33 6.55 2.84 -3.03
C ARG A 33 6.61 2.97 -1.51
N LYS A 34 5.86 3.90 -0.93
CA LYS A 34 5.80 4.12 0.52
C LYS A 34 5.29 2.88 1.27
N ILE A 35 4.29 2.18 0.75
CA ILE A 35 3.76 0.99 1.40
C ILE A 35 4.77 -0.16 1.34
N LEU A 36 5.48 -0.34 0.22
CA LEU A 36 6.54 -1.35 0.09
C LEU A 36 7.78 -1.03 0.93
N GLU A 37 8.10 0.25 1.12
CA GLU A 37 9.15 0.69 2.06
C GLU A 37 8.76 0.38 3.51
N LYS A 38 7.48 0.53 3.87
CA LYS A 38 6.95 0.23 5.21
C LYS A 38 6.82 -1.28 5.47
N TYR A 39 6.51 -2.05 4.43
CA TYR A 39 6.36 -3.50 4.48
C TYR A 39 7.32 -4.17 3.47
N PRO A 40 8.64 -4.19 3.77
CA PRO A 40 9.64 -4.73 2.86
C PRO A 40 9.39 -6.21 2.58
N GLY A 41 9.29 -6.56 1.30
CA GLY A 41 8.98 -7.92 0.85
C GLY A 41 7.51 -8.32 0.96
N ALA A 42 6.60 -7.39 1.26
CA ALA A 42 5.17 -7.61 1.05
C ALA A 42 4.83 -7.52 -0.44
N THR A 43 3.86 -8.31 -0.86
CA THR A 43 3.27 -8.28 -2.20
C THR A 43 1.98 -7.48 -2.14
N ILE A 44 1.83 -6.48 -2.99
CA ILE A 44 0.56 -5.76 -3.16
C ILE A 44 -0.39 -6.67 -3.95
N LEU A 45 -1.53 -6.99 -3.35
CA LEU A 45 -2.60 -7.77 -3.99
C LEU A 45 -3.65 -6.87 -4.63
N GLU A 46 -3.96 -5.74 -4.00
CA GLU A 46 -4.96 -4.79 -4.49
C GLU A 46 -4.65 -3.37 -4.00
N VAL A 47 -4.99 -2.38 -4.82
CA VAL A 47 -4.91 -0.96 -4.49
C VAL A 47 -6.23 -0.31 -4.87
N ARG A 48 -6.80 0.47 -3.97
CA ARG A 48 -8.00 1.27 -4.21
C ARG A 48 -7.77 2.69 -3.73
N ARG A 49 -8.31 3.67 -4.44
CA ARG A 49 -8.37 5.05 -3.94
C ARG A 49 -9.55 5.19 -2.98
N GLN A 50 -9.33 5.87 -1.85
CA GLN A 50 -10.40 6.24 -0.91
C GLN A 50 -11.12 7.51 -1.38
#